data_AF-A0A849T173-F1
#
_entry.id   AF-A0A849T173-F1
#
_cell.length_a   1.000
_cell.length_b   1.000
_cell.length_c   1.000
_cell.angle_alpha   90.00
_cell.angle_beta   90.00
_cell.angle_gamma   90.00
#
_symmetry.space_group_name_H-M   'P 1'
#
loop_
_entity.id
_entity.type
_entity.pdbx_description
1 polymer ?
#
loop_
_entity_poly.entity_id
_entity_poly.type
_entity_poly.pdbx_seq_one_letter_code
_entity_poly.pdbx_strand_id
1 'polypeptide(L)'
;MKKNISSFVVGLVFAIGLGVSGMTQPQKVVGFLDLFGTFDPSLIFVMAGAIAVHFITYKLIRKKDSPLLHPEWLVPTKKDITPALIIGSFIFGVGWALGGFCPGPALTSLASFEPRPLIFIGSMIGGMLIFKWIDSILKFQK
;
A
#
# COMPACT_ATOMS: atom_id res chain seq x y z
N MET A 1 10.93 10.66 -20.28
CA MET A 1 9.65 10.25 -20.90
C MET A 1 9.34 8.76 -20.73
N LYS A 2 10.23 7.82 -21.10
CA LYS A 2 10.01 6.37 -20.97
C LYS A 2 9.57 5.91 -19.55
N LYS A 3 10.17 6.47 -18.50
CA LYS A 3 9.83 6.19 -17.09
C LYS A 3 8.38 6.55 -16.75
N ASN A 4 7.92 7.74 -17.11
CA ASN A 4 6.58 8.23 -16.77
C ASN A 4 5.48 7.42 -17.48
N ILE A 5 5.69 7.08 -18.76
CA ILE A 5 4.78 6.23 -19.52
C ILE A 5 4.71 4.84 -18.87
N SER A 6 5.86 4.26 -18.52
CA SER A 6 5.88 2.97 -17.83
C SER A 6 5.18 3.03 -16.47
N SER A 7 5.38 4.07 -15.67
CA SER A 7 4.71 4.24 -14.38
C SER A 7 3.20 4.37 -14.54
N PHE A 8 2.73 5.08 -15.58
CA PHE A 8 1.31 5.18 -15.90
C PHE A 8 0.71 3.82 -16.30
N VAL A 9 1.37 3.08 -17.19
CA VAL A 9 0.91 1.74 -17.61
C VAL A 9 0.85 0.78 -16.42
N VAL A 10 1.89 0.77 -15.57
CA VAL A 10 1.90 -0.07 -14.36
C VAL A 10 0.78 0.34 -13.39
N GLY A 11 0.59 1.64 -13.19
CA GLY A 11 -0.50 2.16 -12.36
C GLY A 11 -1.89 1.79 -12.90
N LEU A 12 -2.08 1.82 -14.22
CA LEU A 12 -3.32 1.42 -14.88
C LEU A 12 -3.59 -0.08 -14.70
N VAL A 13 -2.58 -0.92 -14.94
CA VAL A 13 -2.69 -2.38 -14.73
C VAL A 13 -3.00 -2.70 -13.27
N PHE A 14 -2.34 -2.00 -12.33
CA PHE A 14 -2.60 -2.15 -10.90
C PHE A 14 -4.04 -1.75 -10.54
N ALA A 15 -4.53 -0.62 -11.04
CA ALA A 15 -5.88 -0.15 -10.79
C ALA A 15 -6.95 -1.10 -11.35
N ILE A 16 -6.75 -1.59 -12.57
CA ILE A 16 -7.63 -2.60 -13.18
C ILE A 16 -7.63 -3.89 -12.34
N GLY A 17 -6.45 -4.35 -11.90
CA GLY A 17 -6.32 -5.53 -11.04
C GLY A 17 -7.09 -5.39 -9.72
N LEU A 18 -6.98 -4.23 -9.06
CA LEU A 18 -7.72 -3.94 -7.83
C LEU A 18 -9.24 -3.89 -8.03
N GLY A 19 -9.70 -3.35 -9.16
CA GLY A 19 -11.11 -3.32 -9.54
C GLY A 19 -11.65 -4.73 -9.81
N VAL A 20 -10.94 -5.53 -10.60
CA VAL A 20 -11.32 -6.91 -10.93
C VAL A 20 -11.32 -7.80 -9.69
N SER A 21 -10.36 -7.61 -8.77
CA SER A 21 -10.30 -8.37 -7.53
C SER A 21 -11.33 -7.93 -6.48
N GLY A 22 -12.08 -6.85 -6.73
CA GLY A 22 -13.05 -6.28 -5.78
C GLY A 22 -12.41 -5.65 -4.54
N MET A 23 -11.09 -5.39 -4.54
CA MET A 23 -10.37 -4.82 -3.39
C MET A 23 -10.71 -3.35 -3.13
N THR A 24 -11.39 -2.69 -4.08
CA THR A 24 -11.93 -1.34 -3.93
C THR A 24 -13.12 -1.27 -2.96
N GLN A 25 -13.71 -2.41 -2.60
CA GLN A 25 -14.85 -2.52 -1.69
C GLN A 25 -14.38 -2.67 -0.24
N PRO A 26 -14.72 -1.73 0.67
CA PRO A 26 -14.29 -1.81 2.07
C PRO A 26 -14.77 -3.08 2.80
N GLN A 27 -15.93 -3.59 2.38
CA GLN A 27 -16.57 -4.77 2.94
C GLN A 27 -15.68 -5.99 2.82
N LYS A 28 -14.87 -6.10 1.76
CA LYS A 28 -13.97 -7.23 1.55
C LYS A 28 -12.88 -7.32 2.60
N VAL A 29 -12.43 -6.18 3.12
CA VAL A 29 -11.38 -6.21 4.13
C VAL A 29 -11.96 -6.27 5.54
N VAL A 30 -13.07 -5.59 5.80
CA VAL A 30 -13.78 -5.74 7.08
C VAL A 30 -14.22 -7.19 7.26
N GLY A 31 -14.78 -7.82 6.21
CA GLY A 31 -15.14 -9.24 6.24
C GLY A 31 -13.95 -10.18 6.36
N PHE A 32 -12.76 -9.80 5.87
CA PHE A 32 -11.54 -10.58 6.12
C PHE A 32 -11.10 -10.50 7.59
N LEU A 33 -11.30 -9.36 8.26
CA LEU A 33 -10.93 -9.17 9.67
C LEU A 33 -11.99 -9.74 10.64
N ASP A 34 -13.21 -9.99 10.17
CA ASP A 34 -14.30 -10.56 10.96
C ASP A 34 -14.19 -12.10 11.09
N LEU A 35 -13.21 -12.56 11.89
CA LEU A 35 -12.93 -13.98 12.11
C LEU A 35 -14.04 -14.71 12.90
N PHE A 36 -14.86 -13.98 13.65
CA PHE A 36 -15.92 -14.57 14.50
C PHE A 36 -17.33 -14.44 13.89
N GLY A 37 -17.48 -13.71 12.79
CA GLY A 37 -18.73 -13.51 12.07
C GLY A 37 -18.67 -14.05 10.63
N THR A 38 -18.87 -13.17 9.66
CA THR A 38 -18.90 -13.55 8.23
C THR A 38 -17.52 -13.41 7.60
N PHE A 39 -16.63 -14.33 7.95
CA PHE A 39 -15.26 -14.34 7.43
C PHE A 39 -15.22 -14.49 5.90
N ASP A 40 -14.62 -13.51 5.21
CA ASP A 40 -14.41 -13.53 3.76
C ASP A 40 -12.93 -13.80 3.41
N PRO A 41 -12.57 -15.00 2.93
CA PRO A 41 -11.19 -15.34 2.61
C PRO A 41 -10.69 -14.74 1.29
N SER A 42 -11.51 -13.99 0.54
CA SER A 42 -11.15 -13.43 -0.77
C SER A 42 -9.83 -12.63 -0.73
N LEU A 43 -9.59 -11.90 0.37
CA LEU A 43 -8.37 -11.09 0.52
C LEU A 43 -7.10 -11.95 0.58
N ILE A 44 -7.16 -13.13 1.21
CA ILE A 44 -6.02 -14.04 1.30
C ILE A 44 -5.60 -14.48 -0.09
N PHE A 45 -6.54 -14.84 -0.96
CA PHE A 45 -6.22 -15.29 -2.32
C PHE A 45 -5.52 -14.20 -3.13
N VAL A 46 -6.00 -12.96 -3.04
CA VAL A 46 -5.38 -11.82 -3.73
C VAL A 46 -3.99 -11.53 -3.16
N MET A 47 -3.86 -11.50 -1.83
CA MET A 47 -2.59 -11.22 -1.16
C MET A 47 -1.55 -12.32 -1.43
N ALA A 48 -1.93 -13.60 -1.29
CA ALA A 48 -1.05 -14.73 -1.55
C ALA A 48 -0.59 -14.78 -3.01
N GLY A 49 -1.51 -14.51 -3.96
CA GLY A 49 -1.18 -14.39 -5.37
C GLY A 49 -0.17 -13.26 -5.64
N ALA A 50 -0.41 -12.08 -5.08
CA ALA A 50 0.50 -10.94 -5.20
C ALA A 50 1.88 -11.24 -4.61
N ILE A 51 1.94 -11.85 -3.42
CA ILE A 51 3.19 -12.25 -2.76
C ILE A 51 3.95 -13.28 -3.60
N ALA A 52 3.26 -14.32 -4.12
CA ALA A 52 3.89 -15.36 -4.92
C ALA A 52 4.48 -14.79 -6.23
N VAL A 53 3.70 -13.98 -6.96
CA VAL A 53 4.16 -13.33 -8.19
C VAL A 53 5.33 -12.39 -7.90
N HIS A 54 5.26 -11.58 -6.83
CA HIS A 54 6.35 -10.70 -6.43
C HIS A 54 7.60 -11.51 -6.06
N PHE A 55 7.48 -12.58 -5.29
CA PHE A 55 8.60 -13.41 -4.87
C PHE A 55 9.35 -14.02 -6.07
N ILE A 56 8.62 -14.61 -7.02
CA ILE A 56 9.20 -15.20 -8.24
C ILE A 56 9.87 -14.11 -9.08
N THR A 57 9.16 -13.00 -9.33
CA THR A 57 9.64 -11.91 -10.17
C THR A 57 10.86 -11.23 -9.56
N TYR A 58 10.83 -10.96 -8.25
CA TYR A 58 11.94 -10.38 -7.52
C TYR A 58 13.19 -11.27 -7.58
N LYS A 59 13.03 -12.59 -7.38
CA LYS A 59 14.15 -13.55 -7.48
C LYS A 59 14.77 -13.58 -8.89
N LEU A 60 13.96 -13.48 -9.94
CA LEU A 60 14.44 -13.44 -11.32
C LEU A 60 15.13 -12.12 -11.63
N ILE A 61 14.54 -11.00 -11.21
CA ILE A 61 15.06 -9.65 -11.46
C ILE A 61 16.38 -9.41 -10.73
N ARG A 62 16.54 -9.95 -9.51
CA ARG A 62 17.79 -9.85 -8.73
C ARG A 62 19.00 -10.53 -9.36
N LYS A 63 18.81 -11.39 -10.37
CA LYS A 63 19.91 -11.98 -11.15
C LYS A 63 20.44 -11.04 -12.25
N LYS A 64 19.78 -9.91 -12.51
CA LYS A 64 20.20 -8.96 -13.54
C LYS A 64 21.15 -7.92 -12.95
N ASP A 65 22.15 -7.54 -13.74
CA ASP A 65 23.17 -6.58 -13.32
C ASP A 65 22.61 -5.17 -13.13
N SER A 66 21.61 -4.76 -13.91
CA SER A 66 21.04 -3.41 -13.84
C SER A 66 19.51 -3.36 -14.01
N PRO A 67 18.83 -2.33 -13.47
CA PRO A 67 17.41 -2.10 -13.71
C PRO A 67 17.17 -1.58 -15.14
N LEU A 68 16.01 -1.93 -15.72
CA LEU A 68 15.68 -1.55 -17.10
C LEU A 68 15.31 -0.07 -17.28
N LEU A 69 14.76 0.56 -16.23
CA LEU A 69 14.16 1.90 -16.30
C LEU A 69 14.76 2.88 -15.27
N HIS A 70 15.82 2.47 -14.59
CA HIS A 70 16.51 3.25 -13.57
C HIS A 70 18.02 2.98 -13.65
N PRO A 71 18.88 3.97 -13.38
CA PRO A 71 20.34 3.76 -13.39
C PRO A 71 20.83 2.76 -12.35
N GLU A 72 20.16 2.67 -11.20
CA GLU A 72 20.58 1.82 -10.08
C GLU A 72 19.40 1.12 -9.39
N TRP A 73 19.71 0.01 -8.70
CA TRP A 73 18.75 -0.72 -7.87
C TRP A 73 18.38 0.08 -6.61
N LEU A 74 17.12 0.50 -6.50
CA LEU A 74 16.57 1.17 -5.32
C LEU A 74 16.10 0.15 -4.28
N VAL A 75 17.04 -0.44 -3.55
CA VAL A 75 16.74 -1.46 -2.54
C VAL A 75 16.82 -0.82 -1.15
N PRO A 76 15.79 -0.97 -0.30
CA PRO A 76 15.87 -0.55 1.09
C PRO A 76 17.01 -1.29 1.82
N THR A 77 17.99 -0.56 2.33
CA THR A 77 19.12 -1.10 3.11
C THR A 77 18.89 -1.04 4.62
N LYS A 78 17.99 -0.17 5.08
CA LYS A 78 17.63 -0.03 6.50
C LYS A 78 16.87 -1.28 6.97
N LYS A 79 17.32 -1.87 8.08
CA LYS A 79 16.67 -3.02 8.74
C LYS A 79 16.33 -2.74 10.21
N ASP A 80 16.51 -1.51 10.64
CA ASP A 80 16.38 -1.13 12.05
C ASP A 80 14.90 -1.13 12.45
N ILE A 81 14.56 -1.95 13.44
CA ILE A 81 13.24 -1.93 14.05
C ILE A 81 13.27 -0.91 15.18
N THR A 82 12.75 0.27 14.92
CA THR A 82 12.69 1.35 15.92
C THR A 82 11.36 1.34 16.67
N PRO A 83 11.31 1.82 17.93
CA PRO A 83 10.06 1.96 18.67
C PRO A 83 9.02 2.80 17.92
N ALA A 84 9.48 3.85 17.21
CA ALA A 84 8.63 4.67 16.36
C ALA A 84 7.97 3.86 15.22
N LEU A 85 8.69 2.90 14.62
CA LEU A 85 8.15 2.01 13.60
C LEU A 85 7.09 1.05 14.18
N ILE A 86 7.35 0.50 15.37
CA ILE A 86 6.40 -0.41 16.03
C ILE A 86 5.11 0.34 16.38
N ILE A 87 5.23 1.49 17.05
CA ILE A 87 4.07 2.30 17.46
C ILE A 87 3.32 2.80 16.21
N GLY A 88 4.05 3.31 15.22
CA GLY A 88 3.47 3.82 13.98
C GLY A 88 2.74 2.75 13.17
N SER A 89 3.33 1.56 13.03
CA SER A 89 2.68 0.44 12.33
C SER A 89 1.43 -0.07 13.05
N PHE A 90 1.44 -0.08 14.38
CA PHE A 90 0.26 -0.41 15.18
C PHE A 90 -0.88 0.60 14.96
N ILE A 91 -0.61 1.90 15.11
CA ILE A 91 -1.61 2.96 14.89
C ILE A 91 -2.14 2.91 13.46
N PHE A 92 -1.25 2.74 12.48
CA PHE A 92 -1.63 2.61 11.08
C PHE A 92 -2.52 1.39 10.83
N GLY A 93 -2.19 0.23 11.41
CA GLY A 93 -3.00 -0.99 11.32
C GLY A 93 -4.38 -0.84 11.94
N VAL A 94 -4.49 -0.17 13.09
CA VAL A 94 -5.80 0.13 13.71
C VAL A 94 -6.63 1.06 12.82
N GLY A 95 -6.02 2.12 12.29
CA GLY A 95 -6.70 3.04 11.37
C GLY A 95 -7.15 2.37 10.07
N TRP A 96 -6.32 1.47 9.54
CA TRP A 96 -6.68 0.58 8.43
C TRP A 96 -7.95 -0.20 8.79
N ALA A 97 -7.92 -0.96 9.90
CA ALA A 97 -8.99 -1.88 10.31
C ALA A 97 -10.33 -1.16 10.51
N LEU A 98 -10.29 0.01 11.13
CA LEU A 98 -11.48 0.84 11.35
C LEU A 98 -12.01 1.46 10.04
N GLY A 99 -11.10 1.92 9.17
CA GLY A 99 -11.47 2.57 7.92
C GLY A 99 -11.97 1.62 6.84
N GLY A 100 -11.58 0.34 6.89
CA GLY A 100 -11.88 -0.61 5.82
C GLY A 100 -11.20 -0.26 4.50
N PHE A 101 -10.18 0.61 4.50
CA PHE A 101 -9.48 1.05 3.30
C PHE A 101 -7.97 0.78 3.38
N CYS A 102 -7.45 0.14 2.35
CA CYS A 102 -6.01 0.11 2.06
C CYS A 102 -5.62 1.39 1.29
N PRO A 103 -4.40 1.95 1.45
CA PRO A 103 -3.97 3.12 0.69
C PRO A 103 -4.06 2.97 -0.84
N GLY A 104 -3.74 1.78 -1.37
CA GLY A 104 -3.81 1.48 -2.80
C GLY A 104 -5.26 1.51 -3.33
N PRO A 105 -6.14 0.62 -2.83
CA PRO A 105 -7.58 0.68 -3.05
C PRO A 105 -8.23 2.04 -2.82
N ALA A 106 -7.85 2.77 -1.77
CA ALA A 106 -8.38 4.10 -1.51
C ALA A 106 -8.06 5.06 -2.66
N LEU A 107 -6.81 5.07 -3.14
CA LEU A 107 -6.40 5.89 -4.29
C LEU A 107 -7.14 5.51 -5.56
N THR A 108 -7.39 4.23 -5.81
CA THR A 108 -8.20 3.80 -6.96
C THR A 108 -9.67 4.15 -6.81
N SER A 109 -10.23 4.00 -5.60
CA SER A 109 -11.62 4.36 -5.30
C SER A 109 -11.84 5.87 -5.28
N LEU A 110 -10.78 6.69 -5.27
CA LEU A 110 -10.93 8.13 -5.47
C LEU A 110 -11.60 8.48 -6.82
N ALA A 111 -11.42 7.63 -7.83
CA ALA A 111 -12.06 7.76 -9.13
C ALA A 111 -13.59 7.55 -9.09
N SER A 112 -14.14 6.96 -8.02
CA SER A 112 -15.60 6.85 -7.83
C SER A 112 -16.24 8.15 -7.32
N PHE A 113 -15.43 9.15 -6.94
CA PHE A 113 -15.88 10.42 -6.35
C PHE A 113 -16.75 10.26 -5.09
N GLU A 114 -16.65 9.12 -4.40
CA GLU A 114 -17.37 8.92 -3.15
C GLU A 114 -16.73 9.70 -1.98
N PRO A 115 -17.54 10.20 -1.03
CA PRO A 115 -17.03 10.94 0.13
C PRO A 115 -16.08 10.12 1.02
N ARG A 116 -16.30 8.80 1.13
CA ARG A 116 -15.55 7.94 2.06
C ARG A 116 -14.06 7.81 1.69
N PRO A 117 -13.67 7.42 0.46
CA PRO A 117 -12.27 7.44 0.03
C PRO A 117 -11.63 8.82 0.14
N LEU A 118 -12.36 9.90 -0.17
CA LEU A 118 -11.87 11.27 -0.09
C LEU A 118 -11.47 11.64 1.34
N ILE A 119 -12.33 11.36 2.32
CA ILE A 119 -12.04 11.62 3.74
C ILE A 119 -10.84 10.80 4.18
N PHE A 120 -10.79 9.50 3.85
CA PHE A 120 -9.67 8.63 4.23
C PHE A 120 -8.33 9.14 3.68
N ILE A 121 -8.28 9.48 2.39
CA ILE A 121 -7.06 10.01 1.77
C ILE A 121 -6.69 11.37 2.36
N GLY A 122 -7.67 12.25 2.58
CA GLY A 122 -7.45 13.55 3.22
C GLY A 122 -6.83 13.40 4.62
N SER A 123 -7.38 12.52 5.45
CA SER A 123 -6.84 12.20 6.77
C SER A 123 -5.46 11.55 6.70
N MET A 124 -5.24 10.64 5.76
CA MET A 124 -3.93 9.99 5.55
C MET A 124 -2.85 11.01 5.18
N ILE A 125 -3.14 11.89 4.19
CA ILE A 125 -2.22 12.94 3.76
C ILE A 125 -1.97 13.91 4.92
N GLY A 126 -3.02 14.33 5.64
CA GLY A 126 -2.90 15.18 6.82
C GLY A 126 -1.96 14.58 7.87
N GLY A 127 -2.14 13.30 8.20
CA GLY A 127 -1.28 12.57 9.13
C GLY A 127 0.18 12.49 8.66
N MET A 128 0.41 12.23 7.37
CA MET A 128 1.77 12.20 6.79
C MET A 128 2.45 13.57 6.84
N LEU A 129 1.72 14.65 6.57
CA LEU A 129 2.24 16.02 6.63
C LEU A 129 2.57 16.42 8.07
N ILE A 130 1.68 16.11 9.02
CA ILE A 130 1.89 16.36 10.45
C ILE A 130 3.11 15.59 10.94
N PHE A 131 3.23 14.30 10.60
CA PHE A 131 4.39 13.50 10.96
C PHE A 131 5.68 14.09 10.38
N LYS A 132 5.69 14.48 9.10
CA LYS A 132 6.85 15.11 8.46
C LYS A 132 7.24 16.42 9.14
N TRP A 133 6.25 17.22 9.57
CA TRP A 133 6.50 18.46 10.30
C TRP A 133 7.09 18.20 11.68
N ILE A 134 6.53 17.24 12.43
CA ILE A 134 7.05 16.83 13.75
C ILE A 134 8.46 16.25 13.64
N ASP A 135 8.72 15.37 12.67
CA ASP A 135 10.04 14.77 12.46
C ASP A 135 11.09 15.83 12.09
N SER A 136 10.70 16.87 11.34
CA SER A 136 11.59 18.00 11.07
C SER A 136 12.03 18.76 12.34
N ILE A 137 11.22 18.73 13.40
CA ILE A 137 11.50 19.39 14.68
C ILE A 137 12.26 18.44 15.62
N LEU A 138 11.76 17.21 15.77
CA LEU A 138 12.22 16.25 16.78
C LEU A 138 13.27 15.24 16.28
N LYS A 139 13.53 15.18 14.95
CA LYS A 139 14.56 14.33 14.32
C LYS A 139 14.46 12.85 14.72
N PHE A 140 13.27 12.25 14.67
CA PHE A 140 13.05 10.84 15.05
C PHE A 140 13.75 9.83 14.13
N GLN A 141 14.07 10.23 12.89
CA GLN A 141 14.67 9.36 11.86
C GLN A 141 16.15 9.65 11.56
N LYS A 142 16.80 10.55 12.32
CA LYS A 142 18.26 10.75 12.30
C LYS A 142 18.94 9.85 13.32
#